data_AF-A0A2Z6NXK5-F1
#
_entry.id   AF-A0A2Z6NXK5-F1
#
_cell.length_a   1.000
_cell.length_b   1.000
_cell.length_c   1.000
_cell.angle_alpha   90.00
_cell.angle_beta   90.00
_cell.angle_gamma   90.00
#
_symmetry.space_group_name_H-M   'P 1'
#
loop_
_entity.id
_entity.type
_entity.pdbx_description
1 polymer ?
#
loop_
_entity_poly.entity_id
_entity_poly.type
_entity_poly.pdbx_seq_one_letter_code
_entity_poly.pdbx_strand_id
1 'polypeptide(L)'
;MASDPSCCKCLDITQFFFDIDYLPARRLFKDNNRNILLRQHAVSVIAKVTKKYYPDAYVPYLAMNYFDRFLCYYDTTHVEGLTNTEKVCLIALSCYTLSVNMRTTSFLLRDLLIDLHRDVELNWISHYMVTTMQHRIKEKLNKKMKPVTAFWFLDHFYAHFKLLGLKLRSINEIIVQAQGEHTFVDFMPTEIAFSACVAAATIAHPLKELPEDINNMIRNDIIGYKVKEIVKKMIELCGRMSIEVAAEDIEAENRSLAKGDRKGNEAKNVEELQPQMERAISNIEPRKHMNFELKWETDVQPLEEDTDVPTLEEEIEHSQPRESTAISFRIPGTGKNINLGCCGCNIS
;
A
#
# COMPACT_ATOMS: atom_id res chain seq x y z
N MET A 1 21.34 19.88 7.44
CA MET A 1 22.35 19.62 8.48
C MET A 1 22.73 18.16 8.32
N ALA A 2 24.01 17.87 8.10
CA ALA A 2 24.47 16.51 7.90
C ALA A 2 24.37 15.75 9.22
N SER A 3 23.57 14.69 9.25
CA SER A 3 23.56 13.71 10.34
C SER A 3 24.96 13.11 10.45
N ASP A 4 25.54 13.11 11.65
CA ASP A 4 26.79 12.41 11.90
C ASP A 4 26.58 10.90 11.64
N PRO A 5 27.20 10.31 10.60
CA PRO A 5 27.01 8.90 10.27
C PRO A 5 27.58 7.94 11.33
N SER A 6 28.30 8.44 12.32
CA SER A 6 28.86 7.64 13.42
C SER A 6 27.94 7.55 14.65
N CYS A 7 26.79 8.22 14.64
CA CYS A 7 25.86 8.21 15.76
C CYS A 7 24.95 6.97 15.71
N CYS A 8 25.16 5.98 16.58
CA CYS A 8 24.34 4.76 16.66
C CYS A 8 22.84 5.01 16.85
N LYS A 9 22.44 6.20 17.32
CA LYS A 9 21.02 6.58 17.46
C LYS A 9 20.37 6.90 16.11
N CYS A 10 21.15 7.20 15.07
CA CYS A 10 20.63 7.52 13.75
C CYS A 10 20.12 6.31 12.98
N LEU A 11 20.39 5.07 13.40
CA LEU A 11 19.80 3.88 12.75
C LEU A 11 18.62 3.29 13.53
N ASP A 12 18.24 3.89 14.66
CA ASP A 12 17.15 3.38 15.49
C ASP A 12 15.79 3.62 14.84
N ILE A 13 15.22 2.55 14.28
CA ILE A 13 13.91 2.58 13.61
C ILE A 13 12.73 2.76 14.56
N THR A 14 12.94 2.73 15.89
CA THR A 14 11.87 2.85 16.90
C THR A 14 11.61 4.27 17.37
N GLN A 15 12.45 5.23 16.98
CA GLN A 15 12.34 6.63 17.40
C GLN A 15 11.29 7.43 16.64
N PHE A 16 10.61 6.80 15.67
CA PHE A 16 9.65 7.48 14.80
C PHE A 16 8.22 7.29 15.31
N PHE A 17 7.56 8.40 15.66
CA PHE A 17 6.16 8.43 16.07
C PHE A 17 5.30 9.07 14.96
N PHE A 18 4.24 8.38 14.57
CA PHE A 18 3.23 8.88 13.64
C PHE A 18 1.89 8.21 13.90
N ASP A 19 0.82 8.89 13.48
CA ASP A 19 -0.55 8.43 13.68
C ASP A 19 -0.83 7.16 12.84
N ILE A 20 -1.42 6.16 13.49
CA ILE A 20 -1.73 4.85 12.91
C ILE A 20 -2.76 4.94 11.79
N ASP A 21 -3.58 6.00 11.73
CA ASP A 21 -4.55 6.25 10.67
C ASP A 21 -3.91 6.45 9.27
N TYR A 22 -2.60 6.69 9.23
CA TYR A 22 -1.83 6.81 7.99
C TYR A 22 -1.32 5.45 7.46
N LEU A 23 -1.54 4.37 8.22
CA LEU A 23 -1.14 3.01 7.86
C LEU A 23 -2.35 2.15 7.48
N PRO A 24 -2.17 1.13 6.63
CA PRO A 24 -3.17 0.07 6.52
C PRO A 24 -3.31 -0.68 7.86
N ALA A 25 -4.48 -1.27 8.10
CA ALA A 25 -4.69 -2.06 9.30
C ALA A 25 -3.74 -3.25 9.35
N ARG A 26 -3.08 -3.46 10.49
CA ARG A 26 -2.19 -4.60 10.68
C ARG A 26 -2.98 -5.90 10.58
N ARG A 27 -2.37 -6.91 9.95
CA ARG A 27 -2.90 -8.27 9.74
C ARG A 27 -4.07 -8.33 8.75
N LEU A 28 -4.23 -7.32 7.90
CA LEU A 28 -5.30 -7.27 6.89
C LEU A 28 -5.35 -8.52 6.00
N PHE A 29 -4.18 -9.08 5.70
CA PHE A 29 -4.01 -10.23 4.80
C PHE A 29 -3.62 -11.51 5.54
N LYS A 30 -3.45 -11.46 6.86
CA LYS A 30 -3.08 -12.64 7.64
C LYS A 30 -4.29 -13.58 7.69
N ASP A 31 -4.13 -14.76 7.09
CA ASP A 31 -5.13 -15.82 7.04
C ASP A 31 -6.44 -15.44 6.31
N ASN A 32 -6.41 -14.39 5.46
CA ASN A 32 -7.57 -13.96 4.67
C ASN A 32 -7.28 -14.05 3.16
N ASN A 33 -7.52 -15.24 2.60
CA ASN A 33 -7.30 -15.53 1.18
C ASN A 33 -8.10 -14.60 0.27
N ARG A 34 -9.33 -14.22 0.66
CA ARG A 34 -10.17 -13.30 -0.12
C ARG A 34 -9.51 -11.94 -0.27
N ASN A 35 -9.04 -11.34 0.83
CA ASN A 35 -8.35 -10.05 0.78
C ASN A 35 -7.09 -10.12 -0.09
N ILE A 36 -6.32 -11.21 -0.01
CA ILE A 36 -5.13 -11.42 -0.85
C ILE A 36 -5.52 -11.42 -2.34
N LEU A 37 -6.58 -12.14 -2.71
CA LEU A 37 -7.07 -12.20 -4.10
C LEU A 37 -7.56 -10.83 -4.59
N LEU A 38 -8.35 -10.11 -3.78
CA LEU A 38 -8.80 -8.75 -4.09
C LEU A 38 -7.59 -7.83 -4.35
N ARG A 39 -6.56 -7.94 -3.51
CA ARG A 39 -5.34 -7.14 -3.63
C ARG A 39 -4.52 -7.49 -4.86
N GLN A 40 -4.33 -8.77 -5.16
CA GLN A 40 -3.62 -9.22 -6.36
C GLN A 40 -4.30 -8.69 -7.63
N HIS A 41 -5.64 -8.72 -7.65
CA HIS A 41 -6.39 -8.17 -8.77
C HIS A 41 -6.22 -6.65 -8.88
N ALA A 42 -6.24 -5.91 -7.75
CA ALA A 42 -5.98 -4.48 -7.74
C ALA A 42 -4.55 -4.13 -8.22
N VAL A 43 -3.54 -4.89 -7.81
CA VAL A 43 -2.15 -4.75 -8.26
C VAL A 43 -2.06 -4.91 -9.78
N SER A 44 -2.73 -5.93 -10.34
CA SER A 44 -2.80 -6.15 -11.78
C SER A 44 -3.43 -4.99 -12.53
N VAL A 45 -4.59 -4.51 -12.09
CA VAL A 45 -5.28 -3.37 -12.71
C VAL A 45 -4.38 -2.12 -12.68
N ILE A 46 -3.79 -1.81 -11.53
CA ILE A 46 -2.90 -0.65 -11.37
C ILE A 46 -1.66 -0.78 -12.25
N ALA A 47 -1.06 -1.98 -12.36
CA ALA A 47 0.09 -2.23 -13.20
C ALA A 47 -0.23 -2.03 -14.69
N LYS A 48 -1.35 -2.60 -15.17
CA LYS A 48 -1.85 -2.42 -16.55
C LYS A 48 -2.04 -0.94 -16.88
N VAL A 49 -2.69 -0.18 -16.00
CA VAL A 49 -2.99 1.24 -16.22
C VAL A 49 -1.72 2.10 -16.16
N THR A 50 -0.81 1.82 -15.22
CA THR A 50 0.47 2.54 -15.08
C THR A 50 1.30 2.46 -16.35
N LYS A 51 1.41 1.26 -16.95
CA LYS A 51 2.18 1.03 -18.17
C LYS A 51 1.65 1.81 -19.37
N LYS A 52 0.34 2.08 -19.41
CA LYS A 52 -0.32 2.77 -20.53
C LYS A 52 -0.25 4.29 -20.44
N TYR A 53 -0.30 4.87 -19.25
CA TYR A 53 -0.65 6.29 -19.10
C TYR A 53 0.41 7.16 -18.40
N TYR A 54 0.76 6.88 -17.14
CA TYR A 54 1.67 7.72 -16.36
C TYR A 54 2.80 6.89 -15.74
N PRO A 55 4.02 6.90 -16.32
CA PRO A 55 5.10 5.98 -15.97
C PRO A 55 5.93 6.42 -14.75
N ASP A 56 5.32 7.13 -13.78
CA ASP A 56 5.96 7.41 -12.48
C ASP A 56 5.74 6.22 -11.55
N ALA A 57 6.79 5.49 -11.23
CA ALA A 57 6.67 4.31 -10.37
C ALA A 57 6.20 4.64 -8.93
N TYR A 58 6.22 5.91 -8.51
CA TYR A 58 5.62 6.31 -7.23
C TYR A 58 4.08 6.35 -7.26
N VAL A 59 3.46 6.59 -8.42
CA VAL A 59 2.00 6.58 -8.56
C VAL A 59 1.38 5.24 -8.17
N PRO A 60 1.77 4.10 -8.75
CA PRO A 60 1.21 2.81 -8.38
C PRO A 60 1.50 2.46 -6.91
N TYR A 61 2.68 2.83 -6.38
CA TYR A 61 3.02 2.67 -4.97
C TYR A 61 2.00 3.37 -4.05
N LEU A 62 1.73 4.66 -4.30
CA LEU A 62 0.79 5.45 -3.52
C LEU A 62 -0.66 4.99 -3.74
N ALA A 63 -1.02 4.53 -4.94
CA ALA A 63 -2.33 3.97 -5.23
C ALA A 63 -2.61 2.70 -4.40
N MET A 64 -1.64 1.79 -4.30
CA MET A 64 -1.77 0.60 -3.45
C MET A 64 -1.86 0.95 -1.96
N ASN A 65 -1.20 2.02 -1.50
CA ASN A 65 -1.40 2.50 -0.14
C ASN A 65 -2.86 2.92 0.11
N TYR A 66 -3.49 3.64 -0.83
CA TYR A 66 -4.91 3.98 -0.72
C TYR A 66 -5.80 2.74 -0.77
N PHE A 67 -5.50 1.79 -1.65
CA PHE A 67 -6.27 0.55 -1.77
C PHE A 67 -6.23 -0.25 -0.47
N ASP A 68 -5.03 -0.52 0.05
CA ASP A 68 -4.83 -1.30 1.28
C ASP A 68 -5.53 -0.62 2.48
N ARG A 69 -5.42 0.72 2.60
CA ARG A 69 -6.12 1.47 3.67
C ARG A 69 -7.64 1.48 3.49
N PHE A 70 -8.14 1.59 2.26
CA PHE A 70 -9.57 1.61 1.98
C PHE A 70 -10.22 0.25 2.23
N LEU A 71 -9.55 -0.83 1.83
CA LEU A 71 -10.03 -2.21 2.00
C LEU A 71 -10.28 -2.56 3.48
N CYS A 72 -9.57 -1.92 4.41
CA CYS A 72 -9.78 -2.10 5.84
C CYS A 72 -11.17 -1.67 6.36
N TYR A 73 -11.84 -0.76 5.64
CA TYR A 73 -13.06 -0.09 6.13
C TYR A 73 -14.28 -0.33 5.25
N TYR A 74 -14.13 -1.11 4.18
CA TYR A 74 -15.13 -1.13 3.12
C TYR A 74 -15.48 -2.54 2.66
N ASP A 75 -16.77 -2.86 2.81
CA ASP A 75 -17.37 -4.02 2.19
C ASP A 75 -17.63 -3.74 0.70
N THR A 76 -17.09 -4.59 -0.18
CA THR A 76 -17.21 -4.43 -1.63
C THR A 76 -18.66 -4.57 -2.13
N THR A 77 -19.59 -5.06 -1.31
CA THR A 77 -21.01 -5.24 -1.65
C THR A 77 -21.68 -3.98 -2.22
N HIS A 78 -21.30 -2.78 -1.73
CA HIS A 78 -21.90 -1.51 -2.14
C HIS A 78 -21.14 -0.78 -3.27
N VAL A 79 -20.13 -1.41 -3.87
CA VAL A 79 -19.42 -0.87 -5.04
C VAL A 79 -20.20 -1.20 -6.31
N GLU A 80 -20.28 -0.24 -7.22
CA GLU A 80 -20.87 -0.47 -8.54
C GLU A 80 -20.03 -1.49 -9.34
N GLY A 81 -20.70 -2.40 -10.03
CA GLY A 81 -20.10 -3.57 -10.70
C GLY A 81 -20.92 -4.82 -10.39
N LEU A 82 -21.10 -5.67 -11.39
CA LEU A 82 -21.81 -6.94 -11.28
C LEU A 82 -20.96 -7.96 -10.54
N THR A 83 -19.68 -8.04 -10.89
CA THR A 83 -18.75 -9.05 -10.35
C THR A 83 -17.81 -8.47 -9.29
N ASN A 84 -17.22 -9.34 -8.45
CA ASN A 84 -16.16 -8.92 -7.52
C ASN A 84 -14.96 -8.31 -8.26
N THR A 85 -14.62 -8.87 -9.42
CA THR A 85 -13.58 -8.38 -10.34
C THR A 85 -13.84 -6.93 -10.74
N GLU A 86 -15.05 -6.64 -11.23
CA GLU A 86 -15.46 -5.30 -11.65
C GLU A 86 -15.39 -4.28 -10.50
N LYS A 87 -15.87 -4.68 -9.31
CA LYS A 87 -15.82 -3.85 -8.10
C LYS A 87 -14.37 -3.49 -7.73
N VAL A 88 -13.46 -4.47 -7.76
CA VAL A 88 -12.03 -4.22 -7.50
C VAL A 88 -11.42 -3.34 -8.57
N CYS A 89 -11.72 -3.56 -9.86
CA CYS A 89 -11.27 -2.70 -10.95
C CYS A 89 -11.64 -1.24 -10.72
N LEU A 90 -12.89 -0.97 -10.32
CA LEU A 90 -13.35 0.38 -10.05
C LEU A 90 -12.62 1.02 -8.86
N ILE A 91 -12.42 0.29 -7.76
CA ILE A 91 -11.66 0.78 -6.59
C ILE A 91 -10.21 1.05 -7.01
N ALA A 92 -9.54 0.10 -7.65
CA ALA A 92 -8.14 0.19 -8.03
C ALA A 92 -7.87 1.34 -9.00
N LEU A 93 -8.72 1.52 -10.03
CA LEU A 93 -8.64 2.64 -10.96
C LEU A 93 -8.88 3.99 -10.25
N SER A 94 -9.81 4.01 -9.29
CA SER A 94 -10.06 5.21 -8.47
C SER A 94 -8.87 5.55 -7.57
N CYS A 95 -8.24 4.57 -6.95
CA CYS A 95 -7.00 4.74 -6.18
C CYS A 95 -5.86 5.25 -7.06
N TYR A 96 -5.69 4.68 -8.27
CA TYR A 96 -4.68 5.12 -9.23
C TYR A 96 -4.87 6.59 -9.62
N THR A 97 -6.08 6.96 -10.04
CA THR A 97 -6.40 8.32 -10.49
C THR A 97 -6.27 9.34 -9.35
N LEU A 98 -6.60 8.98 -8.11
CA LEU A 98 -6.28 9.80 -6.93
C LEU A 98 -4.79 9.97 -6.74
N SER A 99 -4.01 8.90 -6.90
CA SER A 99 -2.55 8.94 -6.78
C SER A 99 -1.93 9.85 -7.83
N VAL A 100 -2.36 9.75 -9.10
CA VAL A 100 -1.90 10.65 -10.16
C VAL A 100 -2.23 12.11 -9.83
N ASN A 101 -3.43 12.40 -9.34
CA ASN A 101 -3.82 13.77 -8.94
C ASN A 101 -2.98 14.34 -7.80
N MET A 102 -2.35 13.48 -6.97
CA MET A 102 -1.40 13.92 -5.95
C MET A 102 -0.01 14.24 -6.54
N ARG A 103 0.29 13.72 -7.74
CA ARG A 103 1.58 13.90 -8.43
C ARG A 103 1.57 15.00 -9.47
N THR A 104 0.46 15.16 -10.17
CA THR A 104 0.32 16.14 -11.24
C THR A 104 -1.09 16.71 -11.32
N THR A 105 -1.18 17.99 -11.70
CA THR A 105 -2.44 18.69 -11.99
C THR A 105 -2.83 18.61 -13.47
N SER A 106 -1.96 18.06 -14.33
CA SER A 106 -2.21 17.95 -15.78
C SER A 106 -2.98 16.70 -16.19
N PHE A 107 -3.33 15.84 -15.24
CA PHE A 107 -4.02 14.59 -15.49
C PHE A 107 -5.51 14.82 -15.77
N LEU A 108 -6.00 14.23 -16.87
CA LEU A 108 -7.41 14.27 -17.23
C LEU A 108 -7.98 12.84 -17.21
N LEU A 109 -8.91 12.60 -16.27
CA LEU A 109 -9.59 11.30 -16.15
C LEU A 109 -10.30 10.89 -17.44
N ARG A 110 -10.84 11.86 -18.19
CA ARG A 110 -11.49 11.61 -19.48
C ARG A 110 -10.56 10.93 -20.48
N ASP A 111 -9.32 11.41 -20.60
CA ASP A 111 -8.37 10.89 -21.58
C ASP A 111 -7.98 9.46 -21.22
N LEU A 112 -7.73 9.20 -19.94
CA LEU A 112 -7.50 7.84 -19.45
C LEU A 112 -8.66 6.90 -19.80
N LEU A 113 -9.91 7.32 -19.54
CA LEU A 113 -11.07 6.47 -19.81
C LEU A 113 -11.27 6.19 -21.30
N ILE A 114 -10.99 7.16 -22.19
CA ILE A 114 -11.04 6.95 -23.65
C ILE A 114 -10.06 5.84 -24.07
N ASP A 115 -8.86 5.83 -23.51
CA ASP A 115 -7.86 4.81 -23.80
C ASP A 115 -8.23 3.45 -23.18
N LEU A 116 -8.80 3.45 -21.98
CA LEU A 116 -9.27 2.24 -21.30
C LEU A 116 -10.54 1.65 -21.92
N HIS A 117 -11.38 2.42 -22.60
CA HIS A 117 -12.55 1.89 -23.32
C HIS A 117 -12.18 1.02 -24.52
N ARG A 118 -10.92 1.06 -24.96
CA ARG A 118 -10.37 0.08 -25.91
C ARG A 118 -10.00 -1.26 -25.26
N ASP A 119 -9.95 -1.29 -23.93
CA ASP A 119 -9.73 -2.48 -23.13
C ASP A 119 -11.08 -3.10 -22.74
N VAL A 120 -11.31 -4.36 -23.14
CA VAL A 120 -12.60 -5.04 -22.96
C VAL A 120 -12.95 -5.17 -21.47
N GLU A 121 -11.95 -5.30 -20.60
CA GLU A 121 -12.14 -5.51 -19.16
C GLU A 121 -12.63 -4.24 -18.42
N LEU A 122 -12.39 -3.05 -18.98
CA LEU A 122 -12.60 -1.76 -18.29
C LEU A 122 -13.58 -0.83 -19.03
N ASN A 123 -14.14 -1.27 -20.16
CA ASN A 123 -15.01 -0.44 -21.00
C ASN A 123 -16.34 0.00 -20.33
N TRP A 124 -16.80 -0.75 -19.33
CA TRP A 124 -18.02 -0.48 -18.58
C TRP A 124 -17.84 0.66 -17.55
N ILE A 125 -16.60 1.01 -17.21
CA ILE A 125 -16.30 2.03 -16.22
C ILE A 125 -16.54 3.43 -16.80
N SER A 126 -17.43 4.18 -16.15
CA SER A 126 -17.74 5.56 -16.52
C SER A 126 -17.02 6.59 -15.64
N HIS A 127 -16.93 7.83 -16.14
CA HIS A 127 -16.39 8.96 -15.38
C HIS A 127 -17.15 9.21 -14.06
N TYR A 128 -18.48 9.05 -14.08
CA TYR A 128 -19.32 9.21 -12.90
C TYR A 128 -18.94 8.20 -11.81
N MET A 129 -18.79 6.93 -12.19
CA MET A 129 -18.46 5.83 -11.27
C MET A 129 -17.11 6.07 -10.59
N VAL A 130 -16.08 6.39 -11.37
CA VAL A 130 -14.75 6.70 -10.83
C VAL A 130 -14.83 7.89 -9.88
N THR A 131 -15.50 8.98 -10.29
CA THR A 131 -15.61 10.18 -9.45
C THR A 131 -16.34 9.89 -8.13
N THR A 132 -17.43 9.14 -8.18
CA THR A 132 -18.18 8.72 -6.98
C THR A 132 -17.32 7.86 -6.06
N MET A 133 -16.61 6.89 -6.62
CA MET A 133 -15.72 6.00 -5.87
C MET A 133 -14.55 6.78 -5.26
N GLN A 134 -13.96 7.73 -5.98
CA GLN A 134 -12.94 8.63 -5.45
C GLN A 134 -13.43 9.43 -4.23
N HIS A 135 -14.67 9.91 -4.24
CA HIS A 135 -15.25 10.60 -3.08
C HIS A 135 -15.35 9.66 -1.88
N ARG A 136 -15.90 8.44 -2.07
CA ARG A 136 -16.01 7.43 -1.02
C ARG A 136 -14.64 7.05 -0.42
N ILE A 137 -13.62 6.88 -1.27
CA ILE A 137 -12.25 6.61 -0.80
C ILE A 137 -11.75 7.77 0.05
N LYS A 138 -11.86 9.02 -0.43
CA LYS A 138 -11.42 10.21 0.34
C LYS A 138 -12.14 10.31 1.68
N GLU A 139 -13.44 10.03 1.73
CA GLU A 139 -14.22 10.05 2.97
C GLU A 139 -13.73 8.99 3.96
N LYS A 140 -13.57 7.74 3.51
CA LYS A 140 -13.08 6.65 4.37
C LYS A 140 -11.65 6.87 4.86
N LEU A 141 -10.81 7.53 4.06
CA LEU A 141 -9.46 7.90 4.46
C LEU A 141 -9.41 9.21 5.26
N ASN A 142 -10.55 9.78 5.68
CA ASN A 142 -10.62 11.06 6.41
C ASN A 142 -9.89 12.21 5.70
N LYS A 143 -9.87 12.20 4.36
CA LYS A 143 -9.09 13.10 3.50
C LYS A 143 -7.58 13.08 3.76
N LYS A 144 -7.05 12.11 4.52
CA LYS A 144 -5.62 11.87 4.78
C LYS A 144 -4.97 11.18 3.57
N MET A 145 -4.92 11.92 2.45
CA MET A 145 -4.37 11.45 1.17
C MET A 145 -2.83 11.47 1.11
N LYS A 146 -2.14 11.92 2.16
CA LYS A 146 -0.68 11.90 2.24
C LYS A 146 -0.23 10.89 3.30
N PRO A 147 -0.13 9.60 2.95
CA PRO A 147 0.25 8.56 3.89
C PRO A 147 1.70 8.71 4.34
N VAL A 148 1.98 8.18 5.53
CA VAL A 148 3.36 7.95 5.96
C VAL A 148 3.87 6.73 5.21
N THR A 149 4.98 6.89 4.48
CA THR A 149 5.53 5.88 3.57
C THR A 149 6.99 5.64 3.87
N ALA A 150 7.55 4.54 3.35
CA ALA A 150 8.97 4.22 3.56
C ALA A 150 9.90 5.36 3.10
N PHE A 151 9.47 6.11 2.08
CA PHE A 151 10.21 7.25 1.54
C PHE A 151 10.41 8.40 2.53
N TRP A 152 9.58 8.55 3.56
CA TRP A 152 9.78 9.57 4.61
C TRP A 152 11.06 9.32 5.40
N PHE A 153 11.42 8.04 5.56
CA PHE A 153 12.57 7.61 6.34
C PHE A 153 13.79 7.30 5.46
N LEU A 154 13.57 7.19 4.15
CA LEU A 154 14.60 6.77 3.22
C LEU A 154 15.77 7.74 3.17
N ASP A 155 15.53 9.06 3.12
CA ASP A 155 16.60 10.06 3.10
C ASP A 155 17.53 9.94 4.32
N HIS A 156 16.94 9.64 5.48
CA HIS A 156 17.64 9.48 6.75
C HIS A 156 18.54 8.23 6.76
N PHE A 157 18.01 7.08 6.36
CA PHE A 157 18.81 5.86 6.27
C PHE A 157 19.83 5.95 5.13
N TYR A 158 19.43 6.42 3.95
CA TYR A 158 20.25 6.47 2.75
C TYR A 158 21.58 7.20 2.96
N ALA A 159 21.64 8.20 3.84
CA ALA A 159 22.89 8.87 4.19
C ALA A 159 24.02 7.90 4.60
N HIS A 160 23.70 6.84 5.33
CA HIS A 160 24.65 5.81 5.79
C HIS A 160 25.02 4.84 4.66
N PHE A 161 24.04 4.47 3.83
CA PHE A 161 24.20 3.52 2.73
C PHE A 161 24.83 4.14 1.47
N LYS A 162 24.77 5.45 1.33
CA LYS A 162 25.43 6.19 0.25
C LYS A 162 26.96 5.99 0.31
N LEU A 163 27.52 5.82 1.50
CA LEU A 163 28.94 5.51 1.72
C LEU A 163 29.36 4.12 1.21
N LEU A 164 28.39 3.28 0.85
CA LEU A 164 28.61 1.98 0.19
C LEU A 164 28.45 2.06 -1.34
N GLY A 165 28.28 3.25 -1.89
CA GLY A 165 28.20 3.48 -3.35
C GLY A 165 26.82 3.21 -3.93
N LEU A 166 25.84 2.91 -3.07
CA LEU A 166 24.50 2.52 -3.51
C LEU A 166 23.76 3.66 -4.19
N LYS A 167 23.12 3.36 -5.31
CA LYS A 167 22.23 4.29 -6.00
C LYS A 167 20.86 4.31 -5.34
N LEU A 168 20.39 5.50 -4.97
CA LEU A 168 19.03 5.72 -4.43
C LEU A 168 17.94 5.14 -5.33
N ARG A 169 18.15 5.16 -6.66
CA ARG A 169 17.24 4.57 -7.65
C ARG A 169 16.95 3.10 -7.37
N SER A 170 17.97 2.29 -7.07
CA SER A 170 17.81 0.85 -6.80
C SER A 170 17.01 0.62 -5.51
N ILE A 171 17.23 1.45 -4.48
CA ILE A 171 16.47 1.34 -3.22
C ILE A 171 15.01 1.76 -3.43
N ASN A 172 14.77 2.82 -4.21
CA ASN A 172 13.41 3.23 -4.59
C ASN A 172 12.68 2.10 -5.35
N GLU A 173 13.37 1.44 -6.30
CA GLU A 173 12.81 0.30 -7.03
C GLU A 173 12.43 -0.83 -6.09
N ILE A 174 13.31 -1.24 -5.18
CA ILE A 174 13.02 -2.29 -4.19
C ILE A 174 11.75 -1.96 -3.37
N ILE A 175 11.65 -0.72 -2.87
CA ILE A 175 10.49 -0.28 -2.07
C ILE A 175 9.21 -0.31 -2.90
N VAL A 176 9.24 0.20 -4.13
CA VAL A 176 8.06 0.21 -5.01
C VAL A 176 7.65 -1.21 -5.39
N GLN A 177 8.59 -2.07 -5.77
CA GLN A 177 8.27 -3.44 -6.16
C GLN A 177 7.70 -4.23 -4.96
N ALA A 178 8.25 -4.05 -3.76
CA ALA A 178 7.74 -4.68 -2.53
C ALA A 178 6.28 -4.28 -2.20
N GLN A 179 5.84 -3.07 -2.55
CA GLN A 179 4.44 -2.65 -2.36
C GLN A 179 3.45 -3.50 -3.19
N GLY A 180 3.88 -4.12 -4.28
CA GLY A 180 3.04 -5.04 -5.07
C GLY A 180 2.75 -6.35 -4.34
N GLU A 181 3.51 -6.68 -3.30
CA GLU A 181 3.43 -7.97 -2.60
C GLU A 181 2.66 -7.86 -1.29
N HIS A 182 1.64 -8.70 -1.10
CA HIS A 182 0.81 -8.69 0.11
C HIS A 182 1.62 -9.02 1.38
N THR A 183 2.73 -9.75 1.23
CA THR A 183 3.60 -10.19 2.32
C THR A 183 4.38 -9.05 3.01
N PHE A 184 4.35 -7.83 2.45
CA PHE A 184 5.01 -6.66 3.02
C PHE A 184 4.07 -5.66 3.72
N VAL A 185 2.75 -5.80 3.54
CA VAL A 185 1.77 -4.81 4.02
C VAL A 185 1.81 -4.61 5.53
N ASP A 186 2.09 -5.69 6.28
CA ASP A 186 2.07 -5.68 7.74
C ASP A 186 3.31 -5.04 8.38
N PHE A 187 4.34 -4.72 7.59
CA PHE A 187 5.55 -4.09 8.09
C PHE A 187 5.43 -2.57 8.13
N MET A 188 6.09 -1.98 9.11
CA MET A 188 6.12 -0.53 9.27
C MET A 188 6.92 0.11 8.14
N PRO A 189 6.55 1.32 7.69
CA PRO A 189 7.33 2.09 6.73
C PRO A 189 8.82 2.24 7.07
N THR A 190 9.15 2.38 8.37
CA THR A 190 10.52 2.45 8.87
C THR A 190 11.29 1.15 8.67
N GLU A 191 10.64 0.02 8.98
CA GLU A 191 11.18 -1.34 8.77
C GLU A 191 11.43 -1.58 7.27
N ILE A 192 10.47 -1.22 6.40
CA ILE A 192 10.62 -1.32 4.94
C ILE A 192 11.77 -0.47 4.42
N ALA A 193 11.86 0.80 4.83
CA ALA A 193 12.90 1.71 4.35
C ALA A 193 14.31 1.22 4.72
N PHE A 194 14.51 0.84 5.99
CA PHE A 194 15.80 0.34 6.45
C PHE A 194 16.16 -1.00 5.80
N SER A 195 15.23 -1.95 5.75
CA SER A 195 15.46 -3.26 5.14
C SER A 195 15.74 -3.16 3.63
N ALA A 196 15.14 -2.21 2.91
CA ALA A 196 15.43 -1.99 1.49
C ALA A 196 16.88 -1.53 1.27
N CYS A 197 17.39 -0.65 2.13
CA CYS A 197 18.79 -0.25 2.12
C CYS A 197 19.73 -1.43 2.40
N VAL A 198 19.42 -2.25 3.41
CA VAL A 198 20.21 -3.44 3.77
C VAL A 198 20.19 -4.50 2.66
N ALA A 199 19.02 -4.75 2.05
CA ALA A 199 18.89 -5.67 0.93
C ALA A 199 19.71 -5.20 -0.27
N ALA A 200 19.64 -3.92 -0.62
CA ALA A 200 20.46 -3.35 -1.69
C ALA A 200 21.96 -3.49 -1.39
N ALA A 201 22.40 -3.19 -0.16
CA ALA A 201 23.79 -3.35 0.24
C ALA A 201 24.29 -4.79 0.13
N THR A 202 23.47 -5.74 0.61
CA THR A 202 23.77 -7.17 0.56
C THR A 202 23.89 -7.68 -0.88
N ILE A 203 23.01 -7.22 -1.78
CA ILE A 203 23.04 -7.62 -3.20
C ILE A 203 24.23 -7.01 -3.92
N ALA A 204 24.52 -5.72 -3.67
CA ALA A 204 25.62 -5.02 -4.32
C ALA A 204 27.00 -5.53 -3.86
N HIS A 205 27.13 -5.92 -2.58
CA HIS A 205 28.39 -6.27 -1.95
C HIS A 205 28.34 -7.62 -1.22
N PRO A 206 28.08 -8.74 -1.92
CA PRO A 206 27.81 -10.04 -1.29
C PRO A 206 28.97 -10.63 -0.48
N LEU A 207 30.19 -10.14 -0.72
CA LEU A 207 31.42 -10.59 -0.04
C LEU A 207 31.97 -9.60 0.99
N LYS A 208 31.35 -8.42 1.14
CA LYS A 208 31.79 -7.41 2.11
C LYS A 208 30.89 -7.47 3.34
N GLU A 209 31.50 -7.42 4.52
CA GLU A 209 30.74 -7.21 5.75
C GLU A 209 30.11 -5.81 5.72
N LEU A 210 28.85 -5.73 6.13
CA LEU A 210 28.20 -4.45 6.34
C LEU A 210 28.88 -3.70 7.51
N PRO A 211 28.85 -2.36 7.50
CA PRO A 211 29.28 -1.56 8.64
C PRO A 211 28.72 -2.05 9.99
N GLU A 212 29.54 -1.98 11.05
CA GLU A 212 29.22 -2.60 12.35
C GLU A 212 27.99 -1.99 13.04
N ASP A 213 27.73 -0.70 12.83
CA ASP A 213 26.51 -0.01 13.25
C ASP A 213 25.25 -0.62 12.60
N ILE A 214 25.30 -0.92 11.30
CA ILE A 214 24.22 -1.61 10.58
C ILE A 214 24.06 -3.04 11.10
N ASN A 215 25.18 -3.77 11.28
CA ASN A 215 25.15 -5.13 11.83
C ASN A 215 24.56 -5.17 13.24
N ASN A 216 24.90 -4.21 14.10
CA ASN A 216 24.37 -4.12 15.45
C ASN A 216 22.85 -3.91 15.46
N MET A 217 22.33 -3.10 14.53
CA MET A 217 20.89 -2.92 14.37
C MET A 217 20.19 -4.22 13.92
N ILE A 218 20.82 -4.96 13.00
CA ILE A 218 20.33 -6.27 12.51
C ILE A 218 20.43 -7.35 13.60
N ARG A 219 21.43 -7.29 14.48
CA ARG A 219 21.64 -8.26 15.58
C ARG A 219 20.72 -8.04 16.78
N ASN A 220 20.07 -6.88 16.91
CA ASN A 220 19.13 -6.62 17.99
C ASN A 220 18.01 -7.67 18.04
N ASP A 221 17.74 -8.29 19.20
CA ASP A 221 16.89 -9.47 19.28
C ASP A 221 15.42 -9.23 18.89
N ILE A 222 14.86 -8.07 19.25
CA ILE A 222 13.43 -7.80 19.02
C ILE A 222 13.21 -7.21 17.63
N ILE A 223 14.03 -6.23 17.26
CA ILE A 223 13.87 -5.48 16.01
C ILE A 223 14.55 -6.22 14.86
N GLY A 224 15.73 -6.78 15.12
CA GLY A 224 16.57 -7.44 14.13
C GLY A 224 15.95 -8.70 13.55
N TYR A 225 15.15 -9.46 14.31
CA TYR A 225 14.43 -10.61 13.77
C TYR A 225 13.50 -10.21 12.61
N LYS A 226 12.69 -9.16 12.80
CA LYS A 226 11.79 -8.66 11.75
C LYS A 226 12.57 -8.10 10.57
N VAL A 227 13.59 -7.29 10.83
CA VAL A 227 14.43 -6.71 9.78
C VAL A 227 15.07 -7.81 8.93
N LYS A 228 15.59 -8.89 9.54
CA LYS A 228 16.14 -10.05 8.84
C LYS A 228 15.11 -10.74 7.95
N GLU A 229 13.89 -10.92 8.46
CA GLU A 229 12.79 -11.51 7.69
C GLU A 229 12.46 -10.65 6.44
N ILE A 230 12.33 -9.34 6.62
CA ILE A 230 12.03 -8.40 5.53
C ILE A 230 13.18 -8.36 4.51
N VAL A 231 14.43 -8.30 4.97
CA VAL A 231 15.62 -8.30 4.10
C VAL A 231 15.66 -9.57 3.26
N LYS A 232 15.42 -10.74 3.86
CA LYS A 232 15.35 -12.01 3.13
C LYS A 232 14.28 -11.95 2.03
N LYS A 233 13.05 -11.53 2.37
CA LYS A 233 11.95 -11.37 1.41
C LYS A 233 12.30 -10.40 0.29
N MET A 234 12.98 -9.29 0.59
CA MET A 234 13.40 -8.30 -0.41
C MET A 234 14.48 -8.84 -1.35
N ILE A 235 15.45 -9.60 -0.85
CA ILE A 235 16.47 -10.25 -1.69
C ILE A 235 15.82 -11.27 -2.62
N GLU A 236 14.91 -12.10 -2.11
CA GLU A 236 14.14 -13.06 -2.92
C GLU A 236 13.30 -12.35 -3.99
N LEU A 237 12.65 -11.23 -3.63
CA LEU A 237 11.92 -10.39 -4.56
C LEU A 237 12.83 -9.80 -5.65
N CYS A 238 14.02 -9.29 -5.30
CA CYS A 238 14.98 -8.75 -6.26
C CYS A 238 15.42 -9.83 -7.26
N GLY A 239 15.67 -11.05 -6.79
CA GLY A 239 16.02 -12.18 -7.65
C GLY A 239 14.88 -12.56 -8.59
N ARG A 240 13.65 -12.70 -8.08
CA ARG A 240 12.47 -13.07 -8.88
C ARG A 240 12.09 -12.02 -9.92
N MET A 241 12.25 -10.75 -9.61
CA MET A 241 11.91 -9.63 -10.49
C MET A 241 13.11 -9.08 -11.27
N SER A 242 14.28 -9.73 -11.20
CA SER A 242 15.51 -9.28 -11.86
C SER A 242 15.80 -7.78 -11.61
N ILE A 243 15.76 -7.35 -10.35
CA ILE A 243 16.04 -5.96 -9.97
C ILE A 243 17.55 -5.75 -9.95
N GLU A 244 18.03 -4.82 -10.76
CA GLU A 244 19.45 -4.48 -10.84
C GLU A 244 19.82 -3.49 -9.73
N VAL A 245 20.65 -3.96 -8.79
CA VAL A 245 21.19 -3.10 -7.73
C VAL A 245 22.51 -2.51 -8.19
N ALA A 246 22.50 -1.22 -8.51
CA ALA A 246 23.68 -0.49 -8.93
C ALA A 246 24.44 0.05 -7.71
N ALA A 247 25.75 -0.21 -7.68
CA ALA A 247 26.69 0.38 -6.74
C ALA A 247 27.92 0.90 -7.47
N GLU A 248 28.47 2.02 -7.00
CA GLU A 248 29.74 2.57 -7.45
C GLU A 248 30.90 2.03 -6.60
N ASP A 249 32.02 1.73 -7.25
CA ASP A 249 33.27 1.37 -6.59
C ASP A 249 33.91 2.61 -5.92
N ILE A 250 33.49 2.92 -4.70
CA ILE A 250 34.04 4.05 -3.91
C ILE A 250 35.56 3.95 -3.69
N GLU A 251 36.13 2.73 -3.73
CA GLU A 251 37.58 2.52 -3.64
C GLU A 251 38.37 3.12 -4.82
N ALA A 252 37.75 3.35 -5.97
CA ALA A 252 38.40 4.01 -7.10
C ALA A 252 38.48 5.53 -6.91
N GLU A 253 37.45 6.13 -6.32
CA GLU A 253 37.35 7.58 -6.12
C GLU A 253 38.26 8.06 -4.98
N ASN A 254 38.33 7.32 -3.86
CA ASN A 254 39.25 7.62 -2.76
C ASN A 254 40.74 7.46 -3.13
N ARG A 255 41.08 6.57 -4.08
CA ARG A 255 42.44 6.47 -4.64
C ARG A 255 42.82 7.66 -5.54
N SER A 256 41.83 8.31 -6.15
CA SER A 256 42.05 9.53 -6.94
C SER A 256 42.20 10.78 -6.06
N LEU A 257 41.47 10.85 -4.94
CA LEU A 257 41.53 11.95 -3.98
C LEU A 257 42.75 11.86 -3.03
N ALA A 258 43.22 10.65 -2.67
CA ALA A 258 44.42 10.47 -1.85
C ALA A 258 45.74 10.90 -2.55
N LYS A 259 45.69 11.26 -3.84
CA LYS A 259 46.82 11.86 -4.56
C LYS A 259 46.83 13.40 -4.55
N GLY A 260 45.78 14.04 -4.02
CA GLY A 260 45.68 15.49 -3.86
C GLY A 260 45.58 15.87 -2.38
N ASP A 261 46.45 16.75 -1.94
CA ASP A 261 46.37 17.51 -0.68
C ASP A 261 46.79 16.82 0.64
N ARG A 262 48.10 16.93 0.90
CA ARG A 262 48.59 17.26 2.26
C ARG A 262 48.56 18.79 2.42
N LYS A 263 47.74 19.32 3.34
CA LYS A 263 48.12 20.45 4.20
C LYS A 263 47.09 20.76 5.30
N GLY A 264 47.58 20.72 6.55
CA GLY A 264 47.35 21.78 7.53
C GLY A 264 46.10 21.69 8.43
N ASN A 265 46.34 21.41 9.70
CA ASN A 265 45.41 21.45 10.85
C ASN A 265 44.75 22.82 11.10
N GLU A 266 43.60 22.82 11.76
CA GLU A 266 43.41 23.57 13.02
C GLU A 266 42.17 23.07 13.80
N ALA A 267 42.39 22.73 15.07
CA ALA A 267 41.37 22.32 16.02
C ALA A 267 40.63 23.54 16.60
N LYS A 268 39.29 23.50 16.63
CA LYS A 268 38.47 24.43 17.41
C LYS A 268 37.42 23.67 18.21
N ASN A 269 37.26 24.16 19.44
CA ASN A 269 36.56 23.57 20.59
C ASN A 269 35.16 23.04 20.30
N VAL A 270 34.88 21.87 20.87
CA VAL A 270 33.56 21.25 20.96
C VAL A 270 32.82 21.94 22.11
N GLU A 271 31.84 22.76 21.79
CA GLU A 271 30.79 23.14 22.72
C GLU A 271 29.65 22.12 22.57
N GLU A 272 29.46 21.35 23.64
CA GLU A 272 28.50 20.26 23.75
C GLU A 272 27.07 20.80 23.74
N LEU A 273 26.47 20.90 22.54
CA LEU A 273 25.03 21.09 22.39
C LEU A 273 24.40 19.78 21.91
N GLN A 274 23.74 19.09 22.84
CA GLN A 274 22.80 18.01 22.53
C GLN A 274 21.69 18.56 21.61
N PRO A 275 21.50 18.05 20.37
CA PRO A 275 20.39 18.47 19.54
C PRO A 275 19.18 17.58 19.82
N GLN A 276 18.09 18.20 20.28
CA GLN A 276 16.75 17.64 20.33
C GLN A 276 16.35 17.14 18.92
N MET A 277 16.25 15.82 18.76
CA MET A 277 16.05 15.12 17.49
C MET A 277 14.59 15.12 17.02
N GLU A 278 13.90 16.25 17.16
CA GLU A 278 12.47 16.39 16.88
C GLU A 278 12.17 17.25 15.64
N ARG A 279 13.15 17.49 14.76
CA ARG A 279 12.91 18.30 13.56
C ARG A 279 13.53 17.75 12.28
N ALA A 280 12.63 17.47 11.34
CA ALA A 280 12.80 17.21 9.91
C ALA A 280 12.98 15.74 9.47
N ILE A 281 12.05 14.85 9.86
CA ILE A 281 11.57 13.88 8.87
C ILE A 281 10.99 14.72 7.73
N SER A 282 11.46 14.53 6.50
CA SER A 282 10.89 15.22 5.36
C SER A 282 9.44 14.71 5.22
N ASN A 283 8.46 15.52 5.63
CA ASN A 283 7.03 15.29 5.34
C ASN A 283 6.74 15.41 3.82
N ILE A 284 7.71 15.07 2.98
CA ILE A 284 7.76 15.45 1.58
C ILE A 284 7.80 14.16 0.77
N GLU A 285 6.63 13.82 0.22
CA GLU A 285 6.50 12.82 -0.83
C GLU A 285 7.59 13.04 -1.90
N PRO A 286 8.18 11.96 -2.48
CA PRO A 286 9.28 12.07 -3.43
C PRO A 286 8.97 12.98 -4.62
N ARG A 287 9.41 14.24 -4.63
CA ARG A 287 8.99 15.19 -5.70
C ARG A 287 9.51 14.85 -7.09
N LYS A 288 10.58 14.05 -7.17
CA LYS A 288 11.16 13.60 -8.44
C LYS A 288 10.38 12.39 -8.95
N HIS A 289 10.18 12.36 -10.26
CA HIS A 289 9.60 11.22 -10.96
C HIS A 289 10.51 9.98 -10.80
N MET A 290 9.91 8.83 -10.51
CA MET A 290 10.65 7.57 -10.37
C MET A 290 10.71 6.85 -11.72
N ASN A 291 11.87 6.94 -12.36
CA ASN A 291 12.12 6.42 -13.71
C ASN A 291 12.65 4.96 -13.69
N PHE A 292 11.79 4.02 -13.37
CA PHE A 292 12.04 2.59 -13.55
C PHE A 292 10.74 1.86 -13.87
N GLU A 293 10.85 0.71 -14.54
CA GLU A 293 9.70 -0.09 -14.94
C GLU A 293 9.04 -0.74 -13.71
N LEU A 294 7.71 -0.68 -13.66
CA LEU A 294 6.93 -1.42 -12.68
C LEU A 294 6.85 -2.88 -13.11
N LYS A 295 7.27 -3.82 -12.26
CA LYS A 295 7.39 -5.25 -12.58
C LYS A 295 6.32 -6.09 -11.89
N TRP A 296 5.21 -5.44 -11.54
CA TRP A 296 4.06 -6.10 -10.91
C TRP A 296 3.34 -7.00 -11.90
N GLU A 297 2.75 -8.08 -11.38
CA GLU A 297 1.96 -9.03 -12.17
C GLU A 297 0.78 -8.31 -12.84
N THR A 298 0.59 -8.55 -14.13
CA THR A 298 -0.55 -8.02 -14.89
C THR A 298 -1.59 -9.09 -15.18
N ASP A 299 -1.22 -10.36 -15.13
CA ASP A 299 -2.09 -11.45 -15.57
C ASP A 299 -2.59 -12.23 -14.35
N VAL A 300 -3.76 -11.83 -13.86
CA VAL A 300 -4.43 -12.45 -12.71
C VAL A 300 -5.80 -12.95 -13.15
N GLN A 301 -6.17 -14.15 -12.73
CA GLN A 301 -7.48 -14.72 -13.03
C GLN A 301 -8.61 -13.85 -12.44
N PRO A 302 -9.79 -13.79 -13.10
CA PRO A 302 -10.95 -13.16 -12.51
C PRO A 302 -11.31 -13.76 -11.15
N LEU A 303 -11.85 -12.93 -10.26
CA LEU A 303 -12.31 -13.39 -8.96
C LEU A 303 -13.56 -14.26 -9.12
N GLU A 304 -13.55 -15.44 -8.50
CA GLU A 304 -14.74 -16.29 -8.40
C GLU A 304 -15.85 -15.53 -7.66
N GLU A 305 -17.09 -15.73 -8.11
CA GLU A 305 -18.26 -15.18 -7.43
C GLU A 305 -18.58 -16.07 -6.22
N ASP A 306 -18.92 -15.45 -5.08
CA ASP A 306 -19.37 -16.21 -3.91
C ASP A 306 -20.72 -16.87 -4.28
N THR A 307 -20.72 -18.14 -4.66
CA THR A 307 -21.93 -18.90 -4.99
C THR A 307 -22.80 -19.24 -3.77
N ASP A 308 -22.41 -18.81 -2.57
CA ASP A 308 -23.11 -19.07 -1.30
C ASP A 308 -24.04 -17.91 -0.88
N VAL A 309 -24.72 -17.29 -1.84
CA VAL A 309 -25.93 -16.52 -1.52
C VAL A 309 -27.11 -17.44 -1.81
N PRO A 310 -27.87 -17.91 -0.80
CA PRO A 310 -29.12 -18.58 -1.08
C PRO A 310 -29.96 -17.65 -1.94
N THR A 311 -30.22 -18.05 -3.17
CA THR A 311 -31.20 -17.39 -4.01
C THR A 311 -32.51 -17.37 -3.21
N LEU A 312 -33.18 -16.22 -3.18
CA LEU A 312 -34.51 -16.01 -2.61
C LEU A 312 -35.58 -16.98 -3.16
N GLU A 313 -35.21 -17.86 -4.10
CA GLU A 313 -36.02 -18.93 -4.67
C GLU A 313 -36.06 -20.19 -3.78
N GLU A 314 -35.02 -20.47 -2.96
CA GLU A 314 -35.02 -21.65 -2.06
C GLU A 314 -35.88 -21.45 -0.79
N GLU A 315 -36.19 -20.21 -0.39
CA GLU A 315 -37.11 -19.95 0.72
C GLU A 315 -38.60 -20.11 0.35
N ILE A 316 -38.93 -20.23 -0.95
CA ILE A 316 -40.32 -20.36 -1.40
C ILE A 316 -40.75 -21.85 -1.48
N GLU A 317 -39.81 -22.79 -1.62
CA GLU A 317 -40.14 -24.22 -1.78
C GLU A 317 -40.33 -25.00 -0.46
N HIS A 318 -40.03 -24.42 0.71
CA HIS A 318 -40.19 -25.11 2.01
C HIS A 318 -41.29 -24.57 2.93
N SER A 319 -42.07 -23.58 2.48
CA SER A 319 -43.27 -23.14 3.21
C SER A 319 -44.54 -23.82 2.67
N GLN A 320 -44.84 -25.03 3.17
CA GLN A 320 -46.22 -25.52 3.18
C GLN A 320 -47.12 -24.53 3.96
N PRO A 321 -48.36 -24.25 3.52
CA PRO A 321 -49.22 -23.28 4.19
C PRO A 321 -49.66 -23.83 5.54
N ARG A 322 -49.16 -23.23 6.64
CA ARG A 322 -49.75 -23.42 7.96
C ARG A 322 -51.14 -22.79 7.98
N GLU A 323 -52.09 -23.57 8.47
CA GLU A 323 -53.51 -23.22 8.63
C GLU A 323 -53.70 -21.80 9.22
N SER A 324 -54.62 -21.04 8.62
CA SER A 324 -55.00 -19.70 9.06
C SER A 324 -55.49 -19.72 10.51
N THR A 325 -54.68 -19.19 11.42
CA THR A 325 -55.09 -19.01 12.81
C THR A 325 -55.97 -17.76 12.91
N ALA A 326 -57.29 -17.95 13.06
CA ALA A 326 -58.21 -16.86 13.37
C ALA A 326 -58.01 -16.41 14.82
N ILE A 327 -57.69 -15.13 15.03
CA ILE A 327 -57.58 -14.55 16.37
C ILE A 327 -58.96 -14.07 16.80
N SER A 328 -59.51 -14.67 17.87
CA SER A 328 -60.78 -14.28 18.49
C SER A 328 -60.52 -13.45 19.74
N PHE A 329 -61.04 -12.23 19.79
CA PHE A 329 -61.01 -11.39 20.99
C PHE A 329 -62.39 -11.37 21.65
N ARG A 330 -62.42 -11.67 22.95
CA ARG A 330 -63.61 -11.63 23.80
C ARG A 330 -63.68 -10.28 24.52
N ILE A 331 -64.76 -9.52 24.31
CA ILE A 331 -64.95 -8.24 24.99
C ILE A 331 -65.46 -8.51 26.43
N PRO A 332 -64.73 -8.10 27.48
CA PRO A 332 -65.16 -8.34 28.85
C PRO A 332 -66.50 -7.64 29.14
N GLY A 333 -67.45 -8.36 29.75
CA GLY A 333 -68.73 -7.82 30.22
C GLY A 333 -69.90 -7.86 29.22
N THR A 334 -69.71 -8.26 27.97
CA THR A 334 -70.81 -8.28 26.96
C THR A 334 -71.09 -9.65 26.33
N GLY A 335 -70.23 -10.65 26.57
CA GLY A 335 -70.43 -12.02 26.07
C GLY A 335 -70.26 -12.22 24.56
N LYS A 336 -69.83 -11.19 23.81
CA LYS A 336 -69.62 -11.26 22.35
C LYS A 336 -68.14 -11.44 21.98
N ASN A 337 -67.88 -12.23 20.94
CA ASN A 337 -66.55 -12.43 20.34
C ASN A 337 -66.45 -11.71 18.98
N ILE A 338 -65.29 -11.12 18.70
CA ILE A 338 -64.96 -10.56 17.38
C ILE A 338 -63.83 -11.40 16.77
N ASN A 339 -64.03 -11.83 15.52
CA ASN A 339 -63.02 -12.53 14.72
C ASN A 339 -62.54 -11.59 13.60
N LEU A 340 -61.23 -11.34 13.54
CA LEU A 340 -60.59 -10.58 12.46
C LEU A 340 -59.84 -11.56 11.56
N GLY A 341 -60.31 -11.70 10.32
CA GLY A 341 -59.61 -12.42 9.25
C GLY A 341 -58.96 -11.43 8.29
N CYS A 342 -57.67 -11.59 8.01
CA CYS A 342 -56.97 -10.85 6.96
C CYS A 342 -57.36 -11.43 5.60
N CYS A 343 -58.32 -10.80 4.90
CA CYS A 343 -58.48 -10.98 3.46
C CYS A 343 -57.96 -9.73 2.75
N GLY A 344 -57.03 -9.95 1.82
CA GLY A 344 -56.48 -8.91 0.95
C GLY A 344 -57.55 -8.28 0.06
N CYS A 345 -57.40 -6.97 -0.15
CA CYS A 345 -58.14 -6.23 -1.16
C CYS A 345 -57.69 -6.68 -2.55
N ASN A 346 -58.57 -7.36 -3.29
CA ASN A 346 -58.50 -7.41 -4.75
C ASN A 346 -59.37 -6.27 -5.29
N ILE A 347 -58.74 -5.36 -6.05
CA ILE A 347 -59.42 -4.35 -6.85
C ILE A 347 -60.09 -5.07 -8.04
N SER A 348 -61.38 -4.83 -8.23
CA SER A 348 -62.11 -5.07 -9.48
C SER A 348 -62.44 -3.72 -10.10
#